data_AF-A0A9P6TIL9-F1
#
_entry.id   AF-A0A9P6TIL9-F1
#
_cell.length_a   1.000
_cell.length_b   1.000
_cell.length_c   1.000
_cell.angle_alpha   90.00
_cell.angle_beta   90.00
_cell.angle_gamma   90.00
#
_symmetry.space_group_name_H-M   'P 1'
#
loop_
_entity.id
_entity.type
_entity.pdbx_description
1 polymer ?
#
loop_
_entity_poly.entity_id
_entity_poly.type
_entity_poly.pdbx_seq_one_letter_code
_entity_poly.pdbx_strand_id
1 'polypeptide(L)'
;MSAAPTEGSKPPTREQRRQCWKVRDEYFACLDNLGIIDPTVVEKDPSKAESCLNLKKNYEDTCIASWVEYFNKRRVLDVQQKRYLELTEQMSTK
;
A
#
# COMPACT_ATOMS: atom_id res chain seq x y z
N MET A 1 38.68 -7.25 -3.89
CA MET A 1 37.98 -5.95 -3.98
C MET A 1 36.59 -6.22 -4.54
N SER A 2 35.55 -6.07 -3.71
CA SER A 2 34.20 -6.51 -4.06
C SER A 2 33.47 -5.43 -4.86
N ALA A 3 33.05 -5.82 -6.07
CA ALA A 3 32.35 -4.99 -7.03
C ALA A 3 30.94 -4.61 -6.55
N ALA A 4 30.54 -3.37 -6.87
CA ALA A 4 29.19 -2.86 -6.67
C ALA A 4 28.18 -3.59 -7.57
N PRO A 5 27.09 -4.16 -7.03
CA PRO A 5 25.99 -4.73 -7.81
C PRO A 5 24.89 -3.71 -8.05
N THR A 6 24.39 -3.76 -9.27
CA THR A 6 23.29 -3.02 -9.88
C THR A 6 21.94 -3.25 -9.19
N GLU A 7 21.16 -2.16 -9.17
CA GLU A 7 19.81 -1.94 -8.62
C GLU A 7 18.74 -2.90 -9.18
N GLY A 8 18.69 -4.14 -8.67
CA GLY A 8 17.61 -5.07 -9.03
C GLY A 8 17.63 -6.43 -8.32
N SER A 9 18.75 -6.82 -7.72
CA SER A 9 18.91 -8.16 -7.12
C SER A 9 19.31 -8.14 -5.65
N LYS A 10 19.28 -6.96 -4.99
CA LYS A 10 19.58 -6.86 -3.56
C LYS A 10 18.29 -6.69 -2.75
N PRO A 11 18.09 -7.50 -1.70
CA PRO A 11 17.00 -7.23 -0.76
C PRO A 11 17.22 -5.83 -0.17
N PRO A 12 16.15 -5.01 -0.04
CA PRO A 12 16.26 -3.67 0.51
C PRO A 12 16.86 -3.75 1.91
N THR A 13 17.77 -2.84 2.23
CA THR A 13 18.39 -2.77 3.56
C THR A 13 17.32 -2.54 4.63
N ARG A 14 17.65 -2.85 5.89
CA ARG A 14 16.69 -2.66 7.01
C ARG A 14 16.20 -1.22 7.10
N GLU A 15 17.06 -0.25 6.77
CA GLU A 15 16.72 1.17 6.80
C GLU A 15 15.79 1.57 5.65
N GLN A 16 16.08 1.12 4.42
CA GLN A 16 15.18 1.31 3.26
C GLN A 16 13.79 0.69 3.52
N ARG A 17 13.72 -0.47 4.16
CA ARG A 17 12.43 -1.09 4.54
C ARG A 17 11.66 -0.23 5.54
N ARG A 18 12.33 0.33 6.55
CA ARG A 18 11.71 1.24 7.53
C ARG A 18 11.17 2.48 6.84
N GLN A 19 11.94 3.07 5.93
CA GLN A 19 11.52 4.24 5.17
C GLN A 19 10.31 3.91 4.28
N CYS A 20 10.34 2.78 3.57
CA CYS A 20 9.22 2.30 2.77
C CYS A 20 7.94 2.11 3.61
N TRP A 21 8.03 1.50 4.79
CA TRP A 21 6.86 1.37 5.68
C TRP A 21 6.34 2.72 6.15
N LYS A 22 7.23 3.68 6.45
CA LYS A 22 6.81 5.03 6.84
C LYS A 22 6.00 5.71 5.74
N VAL A 23 6.53 5.75 4.52
CA VAL A 23 5.83 6.41 3.39
C VAL A 23 4.56 5.66 2.98
N ARG A 24 4.54 4.33 3.14
CA ARG A 24 3.35 3.50 2.94
C ARG A 24 2.24 3.91 3.89
N ASP A 25 2.53 3.97 5.19
CA ASP A 25 1.55 4.32 6.21
C ASP A 25 1.06 5.77 6.05
N GLU A 26 1.93 6.71 5.67
CA GLU A 26 1.54 8.09 5.34
C GLU A 26 0.57 8.14 4.15
N TYR A 27 0.88 7.43 3.05
CA TYR A 27 0.01 7.34 1.89
C TYR A 27 -1.34 6.69 2.24
N PHE A 28 -1.30 5.58 2.96
CA PHE A 28 -2.47 4.81 3.36
C PHE A 28 -3.36 5.54 4.38
N ALA A 29 -2.79 6.34 5.27
CA ALA A 29 -3.54 7.21 6.16
C ALA A 29 -4.25 8.31 5.36
N CYS A 30 -3.60 8.88 4.34
CA CYS A 30 -4.23 9.86 3.47
C CYS A 30 -5.44 9.26 2.72
N LEU A 31 -5.30 8.04 2.19
CA LEU A 31 -6.42 7.34 1.55
C LEU A 31 -7.56 7.01 2.52
N ASP A 32 -7.22 6.62 3.75
CA ASP A 32 -8.22 6.30 4.78
C ASP A 32 -9.07 7.52 5.16
N ASN A 33 -8.44 8.68 5.30
CA ASN A 33 -9.14 9.95 5.52
C ASN A 33 -10.13 10.31 4.40
N LEU A 34 -9.87 9.85 3.18
CA LEU A 34 -10.75 10.05 2.02
C LEU A 34 -11.78 8.92 1.84
N GLY A 35 -11.75 7.88 2.69
CA GLY A 35 -12.59 6.69 2.55
C GLY A 35 -12.21 5.82 1.35
N ILE A 36 -10.99 5.96 0.82
CA ILE A 36 -10.50 5.20 -0.32
C ILE A 36 -9.78 3.95 0.19
N ILE A 37 -10.37 2.79 -0.07
CA ILE A 37 -9.80 1.50 0.33
C ILE A 37 -8.83 0.99 -0.73
N ASP A 38 -9.21 1.11 -2.00
CA ASP A 38 -8.43 0.60 -3.11
C ASP A 38 -7.48 1.69 -3.66
N PRO A 39 -6.15 1.50 -3.56
CA PRO A 39 -5.19 2.50 -4.04
C PRO A 39 -5.21 2.69 -5.56
N THR A 40 -5.74 1.73 -6.33
CA THR A 40 -5.83 1.85 -7.80
C THR A 40 -6.91 2.85 -8.23
N VAL A 41 -7.84 3.21 -7.32
CA VAL A 41 -8.80 4.29 -7.55
C VAL A 41 -8.07 5.62 -7.77
N VAL A 42 -6.94 5.85 -7.12
CA VAL A 42 -6.14 7.07 -7.31
C VAL A 42 -5.59 7.17 -8.74
N GLU A 43 -5.30 6.04 -9.37
CA GLU A 43 -4.83 6.01 -10.76
C GLU A 43 -5.98 6.19 -11.75
N LYS A 44 -7.16 5.66 -11.42
CA LYS A 44 -8.37 5.78 -12.26
C LYS A 44 -9.04 7.14 -12.14
N ASP A 45 -9.00 7.73 -10.95
CA ASP A 45 -9.73 8.94 -10.57
C ASP A 45 -8.86 9.78 -9.61
N PRO A 46 -7.83 10.46 -10.15
CA PRO A 46 -6.89 11.24 -9.35
C PRO A 46 -7.58 12.40 -8.61
N SER A 47 -8.72 12.89 -9.10
CA SER A 47 -9.53 13.93 -8.47
C SER A 47 -10.01 13.57 -7.07
N LYS A 48 -10.23 12.26 -6.80
CA LYS A 48 -10.66 11.80 -5.47
C LYS A 48 -9.54 11.82 -4.43
N ALA A 49 -8.28 11.85 -4.86
CA ALA A 49 -7.12 11.71 -3.99
C ALA A 49 -5.99 12.67 -4.37
N GLU A 50 -6.31 13.87 -4.87
CA GLU A 50 -5.32 14.87 -5.29
C GLU A 50 -4.30 15.16 -4.20
N SER A 51 -4.77 15.32 -2.96
CA SER A 51 -3.93 15.54 -1.78
C SER A 51 -2.95 14.38 -1.51
N CYS A 52 -3.30 13.16 -1.93
CA CYS A 52 -2.50 11.96 -1.72
C CYS A 52 -1.62 11.61 -2.93
N LEU A 53 -1.73 12.31 -4.07
CA LEU A 53 -0.92 12.01 -5.28
C LEU A 53 0.57 12.17 -5.03
N ASN A 54 0.97 13.22 -4.30
CA ASN A 54 2.37 13.41 -3.92
C ASN A 54 2.88 12.28 -3.02
N LEU A 55 2.04 11.81 -2.09
CA LEU A 55 2.36 10.68 -1.22
C LEU A 55 2.44 9.37 -2.00
N LYS A 56 1.54 9.15 -2.98
CA LYS A 56 1.59 8.00 -3.90
C LYS A 56 2.94 7.95 -4.63
N LYS A 57 3.34 9.08 -5.23
CA LYS A 57 4.59 9.17 -5.97
C LYS A 57 5.79 8.89 -5.07
N ASN A 58 5.82 9.49 -3.87
CA ASN A 58 6.88 9.24 -2.89
C ASN A 58 6.92 7.77 -2.42
N TYR A 59 5.74 7.16 -2.25
CA TYR A 59 5.60 5.75 -1.91
C TYR A 59 6.13 4.83 -3.01
N GLU A 60 5.77 5.09 -4.27
CA GLU A 60 6.24 4.32 -5.44
C GLU A 60 7.73 4.51 -5.73
N ASP A 61 8.30 5.68 -5.43
CA ASP A 61 9.71 6.01 -5.61
C ASP A 61 10.59 5.40 -4.49
N THR A 62 10.11 5.46 -3.25
CA THR A 62 10.85 4.96 -2.08
C THR A 62 10.75 3.45 -1.92
N CYS A 63 9.59 2.87 -2.21
CA CYS A 63 9.35 1.43 -2.08
C CYS A 63 9.63 0.68 -3.38
N ILE A 64 10.02 -0.58 -3.26
CA ILE A 64 10.15 -1.47 -4.41
C ILE A 64 8.77 -1.74 -5.01
N ALA A 65 8.65 -1.68 -6.33
CA ALA A 65 7.39 -1.90 -7.05
C ALA A 65 6.66 -3.21 -6.63
N SER A 66 7.40 -4.29 -6.38
CA SER A 66 6.83 -5.56 -5.92
C SER A 66 6.20 -5.47 -4.53
N TRP A 67 6.78 -4.67 -3.62
CA TRP A 67 6.22 -4.39 -2.31
C TRP A 67 4.98 -3.50 -2.42
N VAL A 68 5.04 -2.48 -3.27
CA VAL A 68 3.91 -1.59 -3.54
C VAL A 68 2.71 -2.38 -4.03
N GLU A 69 2.90 -3.22 -5.04
CA GLU A 69 1.85 -4.08 -5.58
C GLU A 69 1.29 -5.03 -4.52
N TYR A 70 2.16 -5.66 -3.72
CA TYR A 70 1.75 -6.55 -2.64
C TYR A 70 0.90 -5.81 -1.59
N PHE A 71 1.34 -4.64 -1.13
CA PHE A 71 0.60 -3.86 -0.13
C PHE A 71 -0.73 -3.35 -0.65
N ASN A 72 -0.78 -2.92 -1.92
CA ASN A 72 -2.02 -2.47 -2.55
C ASN A 72 -3.04 -3.62 -2.61
N LYS A 73 -2.61 -4.82 -3.05
CA LYS A 73 -3.45 -6.02 -3.03
C LYS A 73 -3.87 -6.40 -1.60
N ARG A 74 -2.93 -6.34 -0.64
CA ARG A 74 -3.17 -6.70 0.75
C ARG A 74 -4.26 -5.84 1.37
N ARG A 75 -4.26 -4.52 1.13
CA ARG A 75 -5.27 -3.59 1.66
C ARG A 75 -6.69 -3.97 1.21
N VAL A 76 -6.87 -4.30 -0.07
CA VAL A 76 -8.16 -4.71 -0.62
C VAL A 76 -8.61 -6.06 -0.06
N LEU A 77 -7.69 -7.03 0.02
CA LEU A 77 -7.97 -8.36 0.55
C LEU A 77 -8.35 -8.32 2.02
N ASP A 78 -7.63 -7.55 2.85
CA ASP A 78 -7.94 -7.39 4.27
C ASP A 78 -9.36 -6.83 4.48
N VAL A 79 -9.79 -5.88 3.64
CA VAL A 79 -11.16 -5.34 3.71
C VAL A 79 -12.20 -6.36 3.26
N GLN A 80 -11.95 -7.08 2.17
CA GLN A 80 -12.87 -8.15 1.73
C GLN A 80 -12.99 -9.25 2.77
N GLN A 81 -11.87 -9.64 3.39
CA GLN A 81 -11.84 -10.64 4.45
C GLN A 81 -12.62 -10.18 5.67
N LYS A 82 -12.44 -8.94 6.13
CA LYS A 82 -13.23 -8.37 7.23
C LYS A 82 -14.72 -8.41 6.94
N ARG A 83 -15.14 -7.95 5.75
CA ARG A 83 -16.56 -7.99 5.33
C ARG A 83 -17.12 -9.42 5.32
N TYR A 84 -16.33 -10.38 4.84
CA TYR A 84 -16.75 -11.78 4.82
C TYR A 84 -16.92 -12.35 6.23
N LEU A 85 -15.95 -12.09 7.12
CA LEU A 85 -16.02 -12.51 8.52
C LEU A 85 -17.27 -11.93 9.21
N GLU A 86 -17.51 -10.62 9.07
CA GLU A 86 -18.69 -9.94 9.62
C GLU A 86 -19.99 -10.57 9.10
N LEU A 87 -20.06 -10.90 7.81
CA LEU A 87 -21.21 -11.57 7.22
C LEU A 87 -21.43 -12.97 7.80
N THR A 88 -20.36 -13.75 7.96
CA THR A 88 -20.43 -15.11 8.53
C THR A 88 -20.83 -15.10 10.01
N GLU A 89 -20.34 -14.14 10.80
CA GLU A 89 -20.74 -13.97 12.20
C GLU A 89 -22.22 -13.56 12.32
N GLN A 90 -22.68 -12.64 11.47
CA GLN A 90 -24.10 -12.27 11.40
C GLN A 90 -24.99 -13.46 10.99
N MET A 91 -24.54 -14.32 10.08
CA MET A 91 -25.28 -15.53 9.72
C MET A 91 -25.27 -16.61 10.81
N SER A 92 -24.21 -16.68 11.63
CA SER A 92 -24.12 -17.65 12.73
C SER A 92 -24.92 -17.25 13.97
N THR A 93 -25.30 -15.98 14.10
CA THR A 93 -26.01 -15.44 15.28
C THR A 93 -27.54 -15.40 15.07
N LYS A 94 -28.02 -15.88 13.92
CA LYS A 94 -29.43 -15.86 13.52
C LYS A 94 -29.97 -17.27 13.39
#